data_AF-A0A349YIK7-F1
#
_entry.id   AF-A0A349YIK7-F1
#
_cell.length_a   1.000
_cell.length_b   1.000
_cell.length_c   1.000
_cell.angle_alpha   90.00
_cell.angle_beta   90.00
_cell.angle_gamma   90.00
#
_symmetry.space_group_name_H-M   'P 1'
#
loop_
_entity.id
_entity.type
_entity.pdbx_description
1 polymer ?
#
loop_
_entity_poly.entity_id
_entity_poly.type
_entity_poly.pdbx_seq_one_letter_code
_entity_poly.pdbx_strand_id
1 'polypeptide(L)'
;MSSKRYDIMKKKKIVVVPAKQINDKFTMVSNASITLLDSKSFHIYCYLLSCCDESSYCYPSYDDIQEKLGVTRHTISDCLKFLSEFGLIDIQKRKTGTYFNNAYVVYGIVKVSEIIEKEDVIIEKEVA
;
A
#
# COMPACT_ATOMS: atom_id res chain seq x y z
N MET A 1 -8.56 -7.04 25.22
CA MET A 1 -8.70 -6.37 23.90
C MET A 1 -7.72 -5.20 23.85
N SER A 2 -6.88 -5.09 22.80
CA SER A 2 -5.92 -3.99 22.63
C SER A 2 -6.59 -2.63 22.81
N SER A 3 -6.04 -1.78 23.69
CA SER A 3 -6.66 -0.52 24.14
C SER A 3 -7.04 0.43 22.99
N LYS A 4 -6.33 0.37 21.86
CA LYS A 4 -6.59 1.21 20.68
C LYS A 4 -7.89 0.86 19.96
N ARG A 5 -8.24 -0.42 19.82
CA ARG A 5 -9.49 -0.85 19.17
C ARG A 5 -10.71 -0.40 19.97
N TYR A 6 -10.62 -0.57 21.29
CA TYR A 6 -11.66 -0.12 22.21
C TYR A 6 -11.88 1.40 22.15
N ASP A 7 -10.79 2.17 22.15
CA ASP A 7 -10.86 3.62 22.01
C ASP A 7 -11.52 4.08 20.71
N ILE A 8 -11.20 3.42 19.59
CA ILE A 8 -11.82 3.72 18.29
C ILE A 8 -13.32 3.48 18.36
N MET A 9 -13.74 2.30 18.85
CA MET A 9 -15.16 1.95 18.97
C MET A 9 -15.93 2.90 19.88
N LYS A 10 -15.28 3.46 20.91
CA LYS A 10 -15.90 4.42 21.84
C LYS A 10 -15.96 5.84 21.27
N LYS A 11 -14.92 6.27 20.53
CA LYS A 11 -14.76 7.67 20.08
C LYS A 11 -15.30 7.92 18.67
N LYS A 12 -15.63 6.88 17.91
CA LYS A 12 -16.08 6.99 16.51
C LYS A 12 -17.46 6.36 16.35
N LYS A 13 -18.36 7.10 15.70
CA LYS A 13 -19.65 6.57 15.21
C LYS A 13 -19.52 6.34 13.71
N ILE A 14 -19.94 5.17 13.24
CA ILE A 14 -19.94 4.84 11.81
C ILE A 14 -21.38 4.76 11.29
N VAL A 15 -21.56 5.11 10.02
CA VAL A 15 -22.75 4.83 9.23
C VAL A 15 -22.32 3.86 8.15
N VAL A 16 -23.09 2.79 7.95
CA VAL A 16 -22.75 1.73 7.01
C VAL A 16 -23.85 1.58 5.97
N VAL A 17 -23.43 1.28 4.74
CA VAL A 17 -24.28 0.90 3.61
C VAL A 17 -23.69 -0.37 2.97
N PRO A 18 -24.45 -1.15 2.20
CA PRO A 18 -23.88 -2.24 1.40
C PRO A 18 -22.72 -1.72 0.54
N ALA A 19 -21.61 -2.46 0.46
CA ALA A 19 -20.38 -1.97 -0.18
C ALA A 19 -20.58 -1.47 -1.62
N LYS A 20 -21.50 -2.07 -2.37
CA LYS A 20 -21.86 -1.65 -3.74
C LYS A 20 -22.60 -0.30 -3.83
N GLN A 21 -23.03 0.24 -2.70
CA GLN A 21 -23.73 1.53 -2.59
C GLN A 21 -22.79 2.65 -2.11
N ILE A 22 -21.52 2.35 -1.87
CA ILE A 22 -20.50 3.38 -1.59
C ILE A 22 -20.26 4.15 -2.89
N ASN A 23 -20.59 5.44 -2.89
CA ASN A 23 -20.40 6.36 -4.02
C ASN A 23 -19.24 7.33 -3.81
N ASP A 24 -18.66 7.37 -2.61
CA ASP A 24 -17.63 8.33 -2.20
C ASP A 24 -16.27 7.67 -1.94
N LYS A 25 -15.20 8.47 -2.03
CA LYS A 25 -13.79 8.22 -1.63
C LYS A 25 -13.44 6.78 -1.22
N PHE A 26 -13.28 5.91 -2.22
CA PHE A 26 -12.75 4.56 -2.05
C PHE A 26 -11.45 4.39 -2.84
N THR A 27 -10.67 3.39 -2.45
CA THR A 27 -9.42 3.02 -3.13
C THR A 27 -9.60 1.65 -3.73
N MET A 28 -9.36 1.54 -5.04
CA MET A 28 -9.35 0.23 -5.72
C MET A 28 -8.01 -0.45 -5.50
N VAL A 29 -8.07 -1.75 -5.17
CA VAL A 29 -6.88 -2.57 -4.94
C VAL A 29 -7.10 -3.90 -5.66
N SER A 30 -6.06 -4.41 -6.34
CA SER A 30 -6.13 -5.72 -6.98
C SER A 30 -6.27 -6.83 -5.92
N ASN A 31 -7.03 -7.89 -6.23
CA ASN A 31 -7.13 -9.04 -5.33
C ASN A 31 -5.77 -9.74 -5.14
N ALA A 32 -4.91 -9.72 -6.16
CA ALA A 32 -3.56 -10.25 -6.08
C ALA A 32 -2.74 -9.56 -4.97
N SER A 33 -2.90 -8.24 -4.78
CA SER A 33 -2.23 -7.52 -3.69
C SER A 33 -2.65 -8.01 -2.31
N ILE A 34 -3.86 -8.55 -2.14
CA ILE A 34 -4.36 -9.08 -0.87
C ILE A 34 -3.62 -10.38 -0.49
N THR A 35 -3.28 -11.20 -1.49
CA THR A 35 -2.67 -12.52 -1.28
C THR A 35 -1.15 -12.50 -1.36
N LEU A 36 -0.56 -11.59 -2.13
CA LEU A 36 0.89 -11.52 -2.35
C LEU A 36 1.62 -10.64 -1.31
N LEU A 37 0.94 -9.68 -0.70
CA LEU A 37 1.55 -8.79 0.29
C LEU A 37 1.27 -9.27 1.72
N ASP A 38 2.27 -9.18 2.60
CA ASP A 38 2.04 -9.35 4.02
C ASP A 38 1.16 -8.21 4.59
N SER A 39 0.59 -8.42 5.78
CA SER A 39 -0.38 -7.47 6.35
C SER A 39 0.15 -6.04 6.54
N LYS A 40 1.45 -5.87 6.81
CA LYS A 40 2.04 -4.52 7.02
C LYS A 40 2.29 -3.85 5.68
N SER A 41 2.86 -4.58 4.72
CA SER A 41 3.09 -4.06 3.37
C SER A 41 1.79 -3.74 2.67
N PHE A 42 0.76 -4.59 2.79
CA PHE A 42 -0.58 -4.33 2.27
C PHE A 42 -1.21 -3.07 2.89
N HIS A 43 -1.09 -2.89 4.22
CA HIS A 43 -1.64 -1.73 4.92
C HIS A 43 -0.98 -0.42 4.49
N ILE A 44 0.35 -0.41 4.33
CA ILE A 44 1.10 0.75 3.83
C ILE A 44 0.78 1.01 2.36
N TYR A 45 0.74 -0.03 1.52
CA TYR A 45 0.41 0.08 0.10
C TYR A 45 -0.99 0.67 -0.12
N CYS A 46 -2.01 0.20 0.60
CA CYS A 46 -3.35 0.76 0.55
C CYS A 46 -3.38 2.23 0.98
N TYR A 47 -2.60 2.60 1.98
CA TYR A 47 -2.49 4.00 2.40
C TYR A 47 -1.87 4.88 1.31
N LEU A 48 -0.77 4.45 0.68
CA LEU A 48 -0.15 5.18 -0.43
C LEU A 48 -1.12 5.35 -1.60
N LEU A 49 -1.86 4.30 -1.98
CA LEU A 49 -2.91 4.37 -3.00
C LEU A 49 -4.00 5.38 -2.63
N SER A 50 -4.43 5.41 -1.37
CA SER A 50 -5.44 6.37 -0.90
C SER A 50 -4.97 7.83 -0.91
N CYS A 51 -3.66 8.06 -0.93
CA CYS A 51 -3.03 9.37 -1.01
C CYS A 51 -2.71 9.82 -2.44
N CYS A 52 -2.88 8.95 -3.44
CA CYS A 52 -2.54 9.25 -4.82
C CYS A 52 -3.45 10.34 -5.40
N ASP A 53 -2.85 11.20 -6.20
CA ASP A 53 -3.57 12.03 -7.17
C ASP A 53 -3.95 11.22 -8.42
N GLU A 54 -4.51 11.90 -9.42
CA GLU A 54 -4.92 11.30 -10.69
C GLU A 54 -3.77 10.68 -11.50
N SER A 55 -2.51 10.99 -11.15
CA SER A 55 -1.30 10.46 -11.80
C SER A 55 -0.65 9.31 -11.02
N SER A 56 -1.35 8.74 -10.03
CA SER A 56 -0.81 7.73 -9.11
C SER A 56 0.42 8.20 -8.33
N TYR A 57 0.53 9.52 -8.12
CA TYR A 57 1.64 10.14 -7.41
C TYR A 57 1.20 10.59 -6.02
N CYS A 58 2.03 10.33 -5.02
CA CYS A 58 1.81 10.81 -3.66
C CYS A 58 3.12 11.10 -2.93
N TYR A 59 3.06 11.83 -1.83
CA TYR A 59 4.25 12.22 -1.05
C TYR A 59 4.01 12.26 0.46
N PRO A 60 3.30 11.27 1.06
CA PRO A 60 3.22 11.20 2.52
C PRO A 60 4.61 11.03 3.12
N SER A 61 4.91 11.77 4.18
CA SER A 61 6.14 11.60 4.95
C SER A 61 6.11 10.32 5.79
N TYR A 62 7.27 9.89 6.29
CA TYR A 62 7.33 8.80 7.28
C TYR A 62 6.48 9.10 8.52
N ASP A 63 6.36 10.37 8.89
CA ASP A 63 5.58 10.79 10.04
C ASP A 63 4.08 10.72 9.75
N ASP A 64 3.64 11.10 8.54
CA ASP A 64 2.26 10.92 8.11
C ASP A 64 1.87 9.43 8.12
N ILE A 65 2.71 8.56 7.56
CA ILE A 65 2.48 7.11 7.53
C ILE A 65 2.42 6.55 8.96
N GLN A 66 3.37 6.93 9.81
CA GLN A 66 3.40 6.48 11.20
C GLN A 66 2.19 6.95 11.99
N GLU A 67 1.79 8.21 11.86
CA GLU A 67 0.63 8.77 12.57
C GLU A 67 -0.67 8.08 12.14
N LYS A 68 -0.90 7.96 10.82
CA LYS A 68 -2.15 7.40 10.30
C LYS A 68 -2.28 5.90 10.53
N LEU A 69 -1.20 5.15 10.36
CA LEU A 69 -1.25 3.68 10.41
C LEU A 69 -0.82 3.12 11.77
N GLY A 70 -0.11 3.91 12.59
CA GLY A 70 0.44 3.45 13.87
C GLY A 70 1.55 2.41 13.71
N VAL A 71 2.32 2.49 12.64
CA VAL A 71 3.46 1.61 12.33
C VAL A 71 4.78 2.32 12.62
N THR A 72 5.82 1.60 13.04
CA THR A 72 7.11 2.22 13.37
C THR A 72 7.87 2.63 12.11
N ARG A 73 8.72 3.67 12.21
CA ARG A 73 9.62 4.07 11.11
C ARG A 73 10.45 2.92 10.52
N HIS A 74 10.91 1.97 11.35
CA HIS A 74 11.62 0.79 10.87
C HIS A 74 10.75 -0.08 9.97
N THR A 75 9.53 -0.42 10.41
CA THR A 75 8.56 -1.16 9.59
C THR A 75 8.20 -0.41 8.31
N ILE A 76 8.05 0.92 8.36
CA ILE A 76 7.81 1.73 7.16
C ILE A 76 8.96 1.54 6.17
N SER A 77 10.20 1.68 6.64
CA SER A 77 11.37 1.55 5.78
C SER A 77 11.46 0.17 5.11
N ASP A 78 11.24 -0.90 5.88
CA ASP A 78 11.33 -2.26 5.36
C ASP A 78 10.22 -2.54 4.34
N CYS A 79 8.98 -2.14 4.64
CA CYS A 79 7.85 -2.32 3.73
C CYS A 79 8.02 -1.48 2.45
N LEU A 80 8.47 -0.23 2.54
CA LEU A 80 8.71 0.60 1.34
C LEU A 80 9.81 0.01 0.47
N LYS A 81 10.88 -0.53 1.08
CA LYS A 81 11.94 -1.23 0.35
C LYS A 81 11.37 -2.44 -0.39
N PHE A 82 10.65 -3.32 0.31
CA PHE A 82 10.02 -4.48 -0.30
C PHE A 82 9.05 -4.11 -1.43
N LEU A 83 8.14 -3.16 -1.21
CA LEU A 83 7.20 -2.71 -2.23
C LEU A 83 7.89 -2.15 -3.48
N SER A 84 9.05 -1.50 -3.29
CA SER A 84 9.86 -0.98 -4.40
C SER A 84 10.57 -2.10 -5.15
N GLU A 85 11.20 -3.04 -4.44
CA GLU A 85 11.83 -4.23 -5.04
C GLU A 85 10.80 -5.12 -5.75
N PHE A 86 9.57 -5.18 -5.24
CA PHE A 86 8.46 -5.91 -5.85
C PHE A 86 7.78 -5.16 -7.00
N GLY A 87 8.20 -3.92 -7.29
CA GLY A 87 7.70 -3.12 -8.42
C GLY A 87 6.34 -2.47 -8.21
N LEU A 88 5.82 -2.42 -6.98
CA LEU A 88 4.54 -1.77 -6.67
C LEU A 88 4.67 -0.28 -6.37
N ILE A 89 5.87 0.20 -6.08
CA ILE A 89 6.15 1.63 -5.95
C ILE A 89 7.49 2.00 -6.58
N ASP A 90 7.59 3.21 -7.10
CA ASP A 90 8.86 3.87 -7.38
C ASP A 90 9.08 4.98 -6.34
N ILE A 91 10.27 5.02 -5.73
CA ILE A 91 10.61 5.99 -4.67
C ILE A 91 11.49 7.08 -5.26
N GLN A 92 10.93 8.28 -5.36
CA GLN A 92 11.60 9.45 -5.90
C GLN A 92 11.97 10.44 -4.80
N LYS A 93 13.01 11.25 -5.04
CA LYS A 93 13.38 12.36 -4.15
C LYS A 93 12.77 13.65 -4.66
N ARG A 94 11.82 14.19 -3.89
CA ARG A 94 11.19 15.49 -4.14
C ARG A 94 11.88 16.56 -3.31
N LYS A 95 12.46 17.56 -3.97
CA LYS A 95 13.01 18.74 -3.29
C LYS A 95 11.87 19.65 -2.82
N THR A 96 11.88 20.00 -1.54
CA THR A 96 10.97 20.97 -0.93
C THR A 96 11.81 21.98 -0.16
N GLY A 97 12.07 23.14 -0.78
CA GLY A 97 13.04 24.11 -0.25
C GLY A 97 14.45 23.52 -0.19
N THR A 98 15.04 23.46 1.01
CA THR A 98 16.36 22.85 1.27
C THR A 98 16.30 21.35 1.59
N TYR A 99 15.11 20.81 1.83
CA TYR A 99 14.91 19.41 2.24
C TYR A 99 14.53 18.53 1.05
N PHE A 100 14.82 17.22 1.18
CA PHE A 100 14.34 16.20 0.26
C PHE A 100 13.37 15.29 0.99
N ASN A 101 12.15 15.22 0.46
CA ASN A 101 11.14 14.29 0.92
C ASN A 101 11.02 13.15 -0.09
N ASN A 102 10.57 12.00 0.36
CA ASN A 102 10.19 10.95 -0.57
C ASN A 102 8.88 11.32 -1.25
N ALA A 103 8.80 11.01 -2.53
CA ALA A 103 7.56 10.90 -3.27
C ALA A 103 7.48 9.51 -3.89
N TYR A 104 6.28 9.09 -4.21
CA TYR A 104 5.99 7.73 -4.63
C TYR A 104 5.11 7.78 -5.87
N VAL A 105 5.51 7.02 -6.89
CA VAL A 105 4.58 6.59 -7.95
C VAL A 105 4.12 5.20 -7.58
N VAL A 106 2.81 4.98 -7.53
CA VAL A 106 2.22 3.72 -7.06
C VAL A 106 1.62 2.95 -8.23
N TYR A 107 1.95 1.66 -8.32
CA TYR A 107 1.51 0.77 -9.38
C TYR A 107 0.50 -0.27 -8.88
N GLY A 108 -0.37 -0.74 -9.77
CA GLY A 108 -1.33 -1.81 -9.51
C GLY A 108 -0.92 -3.11 -10.20
N ILE A 109 -1.25 -4.24 -9.58
CA ILE A 109 -1.06 -5.56 -10.20
C ILE A 109 -2.20 -5.79 -11.19
N VAL A 110 -1.84 -6.01 -12.45
CA VAL A 110 -2.79 -6.36 -13.52
C VAL A 110 -2.79 -7.86 -13.82
N LYS A 111 -1.66 -8.52 -13.57
CA LYS A 111 -1.44 -9.95 -13.82
C LYS A 111 -0.38 -10.49 -12.88
N VAL A 112 -0.50 -11.77 -12.51
CA VAL A 112 0.49 -12.54 -11.77
C VAL A 112 0.84 -13.78 -12.58
N SER A 113 2.14 -13.98 -12.78
CA SER A 113 2.67 -15.22 -13.33
C SER A 113 3.57 -15.90 -12.32
N GLU A 114 3.49 -17.21 -12.23
CA GLU A 114 4.47 -18.04 -11.54
C GLU A 114 5.59 -18.44 -12.50
N ILE A 115 6.82 -18.35 -12.02
CA ILE A 115 8.00 -18.85 -12.71
C ILE A 115 8.26 -20.26 -12.19
N ILE A 116 8.17 -21.25 -13.08
CA ILE A 116 8.46 -22.65 -12.78
C ILE A 116 9.77 -23.02 -13.47
N GLU A 117 10.79 -23.31 -12.68
CA GLU A 117 12.06 -23.85 -13.17
C GLU A 117 12.00 -25.38 -13.22
N LYS A 118 12.16 -25.95 -14.41
CA LYS A 118 12.28 -27.41 -14.61
C LYS A 118 13.40 -27.70 -15.60
N GLU A 119 14.41 -28.45 -15.18
CA GLU A 119 15.43 -29.03 -16.07
C GLU A 119 15.97 -28.00 -17.09
N ASP A 120 16.43 -26.85 -16.59
CA ASP A 120 16.95 -25.70 -17.35
C ASP A 120 15.94 -24.94 -18.24
N VAL A 121 14.64 -25.24 -18.12
CA VAL A 121 13.54 -24.51 -18.78
C VAL A 121 12.82 -23.62 -17.75
N ILE A 122 12.68 -22.34 -18.10
CA ILE A 122 11.87 -21.37 -17.37
C ILE A 122 10.49 -21.32 -18.02
N ILE A 123 9.45 -21.71 -17.27
CA ILE A 123 8.06 -21.65 -17.72
C ILE A 123 7.37 -20.52 -16.95
N GLU A 124 6.81 -19.55 -17.68
CA GLU A 124 5.92 -18.55 -17.10
C GLU A 124 4.47 -19.02 -17.23
N LYS A 125 3.77 -19.14 -16.10
CA LYS A 125 2.36 -19.53 -16.06
C LYS A 125 1.54 -18.45 -15.37
N GLU A 126 0.53 -17.92 -16.07
CA GLU A 126 -0.42 -16.98 -15.48
C GLU A 126 -1.28 -17.66 -14.40
N VAL A 127 -1.42 -17.00 -13.25
CA VAL A 127 -2.15 -17.51 -12.08
C VAL A 127 -3.18 -16.54 -11.50
N ALA A 128 -3.11 -15.24 -11.84
CA ALA A 128 -4.12 -14.25 -11.46
C ALA A 128 -4.08 -13.02 -12.36
#